data_AF-A0AAV5H7R4-F1
#
_entry.id   AF-A0AAV5H7R4-F1
#
_cell.length_a   1.000
_cell.length_b   1.000
_cell.length_c   1.000
_cell.angle_alpha   90.00
_cell.angle_beta   90.00
_cell.angle_gamma   90.00
#
_symmetry.space_group_name_H-M   'P 1'
#
loop_
_entity.id
_entity.type
_entity.pdbx_description
1 polymer ?
#
loop_
_entity_poly.entity_id
_entity_poly.type
_entity_poly.pdbx_seq_one_letter_code
_entity_poly.pdbx_strand_id
1 'polypeptide(L)'
;MKLDYSQLISPSALKLNLCSVHSPTLREIDSLPQKFCTYNMYLSMLLLDTASYYKNLDDLGESYFAGYPETEKQLILKIRDEYDRMPEQDKVRIAALDIFSFDSRILEQLEQALSFFICDPLSFSPRDHAFVVYGKETDTPSGIISPQLLPEIESVILQLNAISPNTMDTSHAKNQAAAKIIEKLNSRKKGREKKAKSDPKLELPNIISAVSACHSSINILNIWDLTVYQVYDLFARMQQNTVFDVLKISVAAWGNKDNKVDFTQWFDCIKP
;
A
#
# COMPACT_ATOMS: atom_id res chain seq x y z
N MET A 1 7.60 -6.05 -8.63
CA MET A 1 8.95 -6.12 -8.01
C MET A 1 8.88 -6.19 -6.48
N LYS A 2 9.79 -6.92 -5.81
CA LYS A 2 9.98 -6.84 -4.34
C LYS A 2 11.18 -5.94 -4.03
N LEU A 3 11.00 -4.96 -3.15
CA LEU A 3 12.05 -4.02 -2.77
C LEU A 3 12.96 -4.61 -1.69
N ASP A 4 14.24 -4.28 -1.78
CA ASP A 4 15.21 -4.58 -0.73
C ASP A 4 15.02 -3.66 0.47
N TYR A 5 15.35 -4.15 1.66
CA TYR A 5 15.23 -3.37 2.90
C TYR A 5 15.97 -2.03 2.84
N SER A 6 17.15 -1.99 2.20
CA SER A 6 17.92 -0.76 2.01
C SER A 6 17.19 0.27 1.14
N GLN A 7 16.38 -0.18 0.17
CA GLN A 7 15.56 0.70 -0.66
C GLN A 7 14.35 1.22 0.12
N LEU A 8 13.76 0.38 0.99
CA LEU A 8 12.60 0.73 1.80
C LEU A 8 12.92 1.75 2.89
N ILE A 9 14.06 1.60 3.57
CA ILE A 9 14.48 2.52 4.64
C ILE A 9 15.10 3.82 4.11
N SER A 10 15.49 3.85 2.83
CA SER A 10 16.07 5.04 2.21
C SER A 10 15.04 6.17 2.12
N PRO A 11 15.39 7.41 2.49
CA PRO A 11 14.53 8.57 2.27
C PRO A 11 14.56 9.06 0.80
N SER A 12 15.50 8.55 -0.01
CA SER A 12 15.65 8.99 -1.40
C SER A 12 14.63 8.32 -2.32
N ALA A 13 14.18 9.06 -3.34
CA ALA A 13 13.32 8.51 -4.38
C ALA A 13 13.97 7.30 -5.07
N LEU A 14 13.19 6.25 -5.25
CA LEU A 14 13.56 5.06 -5.99
C LEU A 14 13.37 5.32 -7.48
N LYS A 15 14.46 5.34 -8.22
CA LYS A 15 14.43 5.47 -9.68
C LYS A 15 14.03 4.15 -10.32
N LEU A 16 12.90 4.15 -11.01
CA LEU A 16 12.45 3.06 -11.88
C LEU A 16 12.79 3.40 -13.35
N ASN A 17 12.50 2.48 -14.27
CA ASN A 17 12.81 2.66 -15.68
C ASN A 17 12.05 3.83 -16.33
N LEU A 18 10.84 4.14 -15.86
CA LEU A 18 9.92 5.10 -16.50
C LEU A 18 9.61 6.32 -15.64
N CYS A 19 9.79 6.22 -14.32
CA CYS A 19 9.54 7.30 -13.38
C CYS A 19 10.36 7.09 -12.10
N SER A 20 10.38 8.09 -11.23
CA SER A 20 10.91 7.94 -9.86
C SER A 20 9.77 7.96 -8.86
N VAL A 21 9.77 7.02 -7.92
CA VAL A 21 8.77 6.91 -6.85
C VAL A 21 9.42 7.27 -5.53
N HIS A 22 8.77 8.08 -4.69
CA HIS A 22 9.28 8.38 -3.35
C HIS A 22 8.34 7.84 -2.27
N SER A 23 8.92 7.57 -1.10
CA SER A 23 8.16 7.33 0.12
C SER A 23 7.87 8.69 0.75
N PRO A 24 6.61 9.06 0.98
CA PRO A 24 6.30 10.36 1.53
C PRO A 24 6.76 10.44 2.98
N THR A 25 7.23 11.62 3.36
CA THR A 25 7.41 12.04 4.74
C THR A 25 6.07 12.34 5.39
N LEU A 26 6.01 12.26 6.72
CA LEU A 26 4.82 12.69 7.45
C LEU A 26 4.52 14.18 7.24
N ARG A 27 5.55 15.00 7.01
CA ARG A 27 5.39 16.43 6.69
C ARG A 27 4.70 16.66 5.36
N GLU A 28 5.03 15.88 4.33
CA GLU A 28 4.34 15.92 3.04
C GLU A 28 2.87 15.50 3.20
N ILE A 29 2.59 14.48 4.02
CA ILE A 29 1.22 14.08 4.34
C ILE A 29 0.46 15.19 5.09
N ASP A 30 1.11 15.89 6.03
CA ASP A 30 0.49 17.00 6.77
C ASP A 30 0.15 18.20 5.87
N SER A 31 0.85 18.33 4.73
CA SER A 31 0.61 19.38 3.73
C SER A 31 -0.58 19.10 2.81
N LEU A 32 -1.09 17.86 2.78
CA LEU A 32 -2.24 17.50 1.96
C LEU A 32 -3.54 18.15 2.48
N PRO A 33 -4.51 18.44 1.58
CA PRO A 33 -5.87 18.78 2.00
C PRO A 33 -6.41 17.68 2.91
N GLN A 34 -7.01 18.01 4.05
CA GLN A 34 -7.51 17.00 5.01
C GLN A 34 -6.45 15.98 5.52
N LYS A 35 -5.16 16.24 5.28
CA LYS A 35 -4.01 15.52 5.86
C LYS A 35 -4.09 14.00 5.66
N PHE A 36 -4.07 13.22 6.76
CA PHE A 36 -4.15 11.76 6.76
C PHE A 36 -5.39 11.20 6.05
N CYS A 37 -6.51 11.92 5.99
CA CYS A 37 -7.69 11.45 5.29
C CYS A 37 -7.44 11.32 3.79
N THR A 38 -6.84 12.34 3.17
CA THR A 38 -6.48 12.32 1.74
C THR A 38 -5.36 11.32 1.46
N TYR A 39 -4.37 11.22 2.35
CA TYR A 39 -3.35 10.18 2.22
C TYR A 39 -3.94 8.76 2.23
N ASN A 40 -4.86 8.47 3.16
CA ASN A 40 -5.54 7.17 3.21
C ASN A 40 -6.44 6.93 1.99
N MET A 41 -7.06 7.99 1.44
CA MET A 41 -7.78 7.90 0.18
C MET A 41 -6.84 7.51 -0.96
N TYR A 42 -5.67 8.16 -1.09
CA TYR A 42 -4.68 7.80 -2.11
C TYR A 42 -4.23 6.35 -1.98
N LEU A 43 -3.91 5.87 -0.78
CA LEU A 43 -3.59 4.45 -0.57
C LEU A 43 -4.75 3.52 -0.93
N SER A 44 -5.99 3.92 -0.64
CA SER A 44 -7.19 3.15 -0.99
C SER A 44 -7.38 3.04 -2.50
N MET A 45 -7.05 4.09 -3.25
CA MET A 45 -7.09 4.08 -4.71
C MET A 45 -6.09 3.09 -5.31
N LEU A 46 -4.86 3.05 -4.78
CA LEU A 46 -3.83 2.10 -5.22
C LEU A 46 -4.14 0.63 -4.86
N LEU A 47 -5.07 0.42 -3.93
CA LEU A 47 -5.54 -0.91 -3.50
C LEU A 47 -6.88 -1.29 -4.15
N LEU A 48 -7.50 -0.38 -4.91
CA LEU A 48 -8.82 -0.58 -5.48
C LEU A 48 -8.74 -1.61 -6.62
N ASP A 49 -9.35 -2.78 -6.43
CA ASP A 49 -9.53 -3.76 -7.49
C ASP A 49 -10.92 -3.66 -8.13
N THR A 50 -11.07 -4.28 -9.30
CA THR A 50 -12.33 -4.32 -10.05
C THR A 50 -13.51 -4.84 -9.23
N ALA A 51 -13.27 -5.86 -8.38
CA ALA A 51 -14.32 -6.46 -7.57
C ALA A 51 -14.81 -5.52 -6.48
N SER A 52 -13.90 -4.83 -5.81
CA SER A 52 -14.17 -3.84 -4.77
C SER A 52 -14.84 -2.61 -5.36
N TYR A 53 -14.40 -2.17 -6.54
CA TYR A 53 -15.03 -1.09 -7.30
C TYR A 53 -16.51 -1.38 -7.58
N TYR A 54 -16.81 -2.52 -8.22
CA TYR A 54 -18.21 -2.87 -8.51
C TYR A 54 -19.04 -3.12 -7.26
N LYS A 55 -18.44 -3.69 -6.21
CA LYS A 55 -19.12 -3.83 -4.92
C LYS A 55 -19.49 -2.47 -4.33
N ASN A 56 -18.59 -1.49 -4.37
CA ASN A 56 -18.90 -0.14 -3.89
C ASN A 56 -20.02 0.51 -4.72
N LEU A 57 -20.01 0.30 -6.03
CA LEU A 57 -21.06 0.75 -6.94
C LEU A 57 -22.42 0.12 -6.57
N ASP A 58 -22.45 -1.16 -6.20
CA ASP A 58 -23.65 -1.85 -5.71
C ASP A 58 -24.13 -1.34 -4.35
N ASP A 59 -23.20 -1.22 -3.39
CA ASP A 59 -23.50 -0.81 -2.02
C ASP A 59 -24.06 0.63 -1.99
N LEU A 60 -23.59 1.51 -2.87
CA LEU A 60 -24.02 2.90 -2.98
C LEU A 60 -25.21 3.09 -3.95
N GLY A 61 -25.36 2.24 -4.96
CA GLY A 61 -26.43 2.30 -5.96
C GLY A 61 -26.54 3.68 -6.61
N GLU A 62 -27.76 4.24 -6.63
CA GLU A 62 -28.01 5.57 -7.22
C GLU A 62 -27.23 6.71 -6.55
N SER A 63 -26.83 6.56 -5.27
CA SER A 63 -26.04 7.59 -4.60
C SER A 63 -24.61 7.71 -5.13
N TYR A 64 -24.07 6.64 -5.72
CA TYR A 64 -22.77 6.66 -6.39
C TYR A 64 -22.75 7.69 -7.53
N PHE A 65 -23.81 7.66 -8.33
CA PHE A 65 -23.95 8.49 -9.53
C PHE A 65 -24.43 9.92 -9.24
N ALA A 66 -24.57 10.31 -7.97
CA ALA A 66 -24.97 11.65 -7.61
C ALA A 66 -23.99 12.67 -8.20
N GLY A 67 -24.44 13.48 -9.17
CA GLY A 67 -23.64 14.48 -9.89
C GLY A 67 -22.88 13.97 -11.13
N TYR A 68 -23.10 12.73 -11.57
CA TYR A 68 -22.57 12.27 -12.86
C TYR A 68 -23.47 12.74 -14.02
N PRO A 69 -22.90 13.02 -15.21
CA PRO A 69 -23.66 13.10 -16.44
C PRO A 69 -24.35 11.77 -16.74
N GLU A 70 -25.60 11.81 -17.23
CA GLU A 70 -26.36 10.60 -17.57
C GLU A 70 -25.63 9.73 -18.61
N THR A 71 -24.94 10.35 -19.57
CA THR A 71 -24.14 9.64 -20.59
C THR A 71 -23.00 8.82 -19.98
N GLU A 72 -22.37 9.35 -18.93
CA GLU A 72 -21.28 8.67 -18.23
C GLU A 72 -21.81 7.54 -17.34
N LYS A 73 -22.90 7.80 -16.60
CA LYS A 73 -23.62 6.76 -15.85
C LYS A 73 -23.98 5.56 -16.74
N GLN A 74 -24.59 5.81 -17.90
CA GLN A 74 -24.98 4.76 -18.85
C GLN A 74 -23.77 4.01 -19.39
N LEU A 75 -22.65 4.70 -19.64
CA LEU A 75 -21.41 4.07 -20.08
C LEU A 75 -20.84 3.14 -19.00
N ILE A 76 -20.74 3.60 -17.74
CA ILE A 76 -20.24 2.81 -16.61
C ILE A 76 -21.08 1.54 -16.43
N LEU A 77 -22.42 1.67 -16.44
CA LEU A 77 -23.33 0.53 -16.31
C LEU A 77 -23.19 -0.45 -17.49
N LYS A 78 -23.03 0.07 -18.71
CA LYS A 78 -22.82 -0.77 -19.90
C LYS A 78 -21.51 -1.55 -19.82
N ILE A 79 -20.40 -0.90 -19.43
CA ILE A 79 -19.09 -1.55 -19.30
C ILE A 79 -19.14 -2.64 -18.23
N ARG A 80 -19.84 -2.39 -17.11
CA ARG A 80 -20.08 -3.40 -16.09
C ARG A 80 -20.85 -4.60 -16.65
N ASP A 81 -21.97 -4.37 -17.34
CA ASP A 81 -22.77 -5.44 -17.95
C ASP A 81 -21.96 -6.26 -18.96
N GLU A 82 -21.11 -5.60 -19.75
CA GLU A 82 -20.19 -6.27 -20.68
C GLU A 82 -19.17 -7.12 -19.92
N TYR A 83 -18.53 -6.57 -18.88
CA TYR A 83 -17.60 -7.29 -18.03
C TYR A 83 -18.24 -8.52 -17.37
N ASP A 84 -19.43 -8.38 -16.79
CA ASP A 84 -20.12 -9.47 -16.09
C ASP A 84 -20.46 -10.65 -17.01
N ARG A 85 -20.78 -10.37 -18.28
CA ARG A 85 -21.07 -11.38 -19.31
C ARG A 85 -19.82 -12.04 -19.90
N MET A 86 -18.62 -11.51 -19.65
CA MET A 86 -17.39 -12.12 -20.14
C MET A 86 -17.11 -13.45 -19.42
N PRO A 87 -16.58 -14.46 -20.13
CA PRO A 87 -16.03 -15.65 -19.50
C PRO A 87 -14.90 -15.29 -18.52
N GLU A 88 -14.79 -16.02 -17.41
CA GLU A 88 -13.76 -15.78 -16.38
C GLU A 88 -12.33 -15.80 -16.93
N GLN A 89 -12.06 -16.63 -17.95
CA GLN A 89 -10.76 -16.69 -18.63
C GLN A 89 -10.35 -15.37 -19.32
N ASP A 90 -11.34 -14.58 -19.76
CA ASP A 90 -11.12 -13.32 -20.47
C ASP A 90 -11.01 -12.16 -19.47
N LYS A 91 -11.78 -12.21 -18.37
CA LYS A 91 -11.70 -11.24 -17.27
C LYS A 91 -10.30 -11.12 -16.68
N VAL A 92 -9.55 -12.22 -16.60
CA VAL A 92 -8.15 -12.24 -16.10
C VAL A 92 -7.21 -11.34 -16.92
N ARG A 93 -7.55 -11.04 -18.17
CA ARG A 93 -6.74 -10.19 -19.06
C ARG A 93 -7.11 -8.70 -18.98
N ILE A 94 -8.21 -8.36 -18.32
CA ILE A 94 -8.67 -6.98 -18.17
C ILE A 94 -8.01 -6.40 -16.92
N ALA A 95 -7.21 -5.35 -17.11
CA ALA A 95 -6.61 -4.64 -15.98
C ALA A 95 -7.65 -3.71 -15.35
N ALA A 96 -7.45 -3.36 -14.08
CA ALA A 96 -8.37 -2.48 -13.36
C ALA A 96 -8.49 -1.10 -14.04
N LEU A 97 -7.37 -0.55 -14.54
CA LEU A 97 -7.35 0.72 -15.27
C LEU A 97 -8.20 0.69 -16.55
N ASP A 98 -8.29 -0.45 -17.24
CA ASP A 98 -9.13 -0.59 -18.44
C ASP A 98 -10.61 -0.35 -18.12
N ILE A 99 -11.02 -0.63 -16.87
CA ILE A 99 -12.40 -0.39 -16.39
C ILE A 99 -12.52 1.01 -15.78
N PHE A 100 -11.56 1.39 -14.93
CA PHE A 100 -11.58 2.66 -14.21
C PHE A 100 -11.49 3.88 -15.13
N SER A 101 -10.88 3.72 -16.30
CA SER A 101 -10.77 4.81 -17.29
C SER A 101 -12.10 5.34 -17.81
N PHE A 102 -13.21 4.61 -17.58
CA PHE A 102 -14.57 5.05 -17.93
C PHE A 102 -15.28 5.82 -16.81
N ASP A 103 -14.68 5.91 -15.63
CA ASP A 103 -15.20 6.65 -14.49
C ASP A 103 -14.28 7.84 -14.18
N SER A 104 -14.72 9.04 -14.54
CA SER A 104 -13.92 10.25 -14.42
C SER A 104 -13.48 10.56 -12.99
N ARG A 105 -14.29 10.24 -11.98
CA ARG A 105 -13.94 10.52 -10.57
C ARG A 105 -12.89 9.56 -10.07
N ILE A 106 -13.04 8.27 -10.38
CA ILE A 106 -12.03 7.25 -10.04
C ILE A 106 -10.72 7.58 -10.72
N LEU A 107 -10.76 7.95 -12.00
CA LEU A 107 -9.59 8.32 -12.77
C LEU A 107 -8.88 9.55 -12.19
N GLU A 108 -9.63 10.61 -11.86
CA GLU A 108 -9.09 11.81 -11.23
C GLU A 108 -8.44 11.50 -9.88
N GLN A 109 -9.10 10.69 -9.03
CA GLN A 109 -8.56 10.30 -7.73
C GLN A 109 -7.31 9.43 -7.86
N LEU A 110 -7.27 8.53 -8.85
CA LEU A 110 -6.10 7.71 -9.13
C LEU A 110 -4.95 8.56 -9.66
N GLU A 111 -5.21 9.51 -10.56
CA GLU A 111 -4.21 10.45 -11.08
C GLU A 111 -3.59 11.30 -9.96
N GLN A 112 -4.43 11.83 -9.05
CA GLN A 112 -3.98 12.57 -7.87
C GLN A 112 -3.13 11.69 -6.95
N ALA A 113 -3.57 10.46 -6.68
CA ALA A 113 -2.83 9.51 -5.85
C ALA A 113 -1.45 9.20 -6.46
N LEU A 114 -1.40 8.86 -7.75
CA LEU A 114 -0.14 8.58 -8.44
C LEU A 114 0.78 9.81 -8.47
N SER A 115 0.24 10.99 -8.74
CA SER A 115 0.99 12.25 -8.76
C SER A 115 1.57 12.61 -7.38
N PHE A 116 0.96 12.15 -6.29
CA PHE A 116 1.50 12.34 -4.95
C PHE A 116 2.74 11.48 -4.68
N PHE A 117 2.83 10.26 -5.22
CA PHE A 117 3.96 9.35 -4.95
C PHE A 117 5.02 9.35 -6.05
N ILE A 118 4.63 9.65 -7.29
CA ILE A 118 5.51 9.73 -8.45
C ILE A 118 6.11 11.13 -8.51
N CYS A 119 7.44 11.20 -8.65
CA CYS A 119 8.18 12.45 -8.65
C CYS A 119 8.02 13.24 -9.96
N ASP A 120 7.68 12.55 -11.04
CA ASP A 120 7.60 13.08 -12.39
C ASP A 120 6.16 13.48 -12.73
N PRO A 121 5.91 14.59 -13.46
CA PRO A 121 4.57 14.97 -13.86
C PRO A 121 3.88 13.86 -14.66
N LEU A 122 2.57 13.71 -14.44
CA LEU A 122 1.74 12.66 -15.00
C LEU A 122 0.46 13.26 -15.57
N SER A 123 -0.06 12.69 -16.65
CA SER A 123 -1.45 12.92 -17.08
C SER A 123 -2.03 11.69 -17.73
N PHE A 124 -3.34 11.48 -17.60
CA PHE A 124 -4.00 10.38 -18.30
C PHE A 124 -4.20 10.68 -19.80
N SER A 125 -3.90 9.71 -20.67
CA SER A 125 -4.21 9.73 -22.10
C SER A 125 -5.46 8.88 -22.36
N PRO A 126 -6.62 9.49 -22.68
CA PRO A 126 -7.82 8.74 -23.06
C PRO A 126 -7.65 7.94 -24.36
N ARG A 127 -6.72 8.36 -25.23
CA ARG A 127 -6.43 7.65 -26.48
C ARG A 127 -5.73 6.32 -26.22
N ASP A 128 -4.77 6.32 -25.30
CA ASP A 128 -3.89 5.18 -25.05
C ASP A 128 -4.33 4.35 -23.84
N HIS A 129 -5.39 4.79 -23.14
CA HIS A 129 -5.87 4.22 -21.88
C HIS A 129 -4.73 4.00 -20.87
N ALA A 130 -3.85 4.99 -20.76
CA ALA A 130 -2.61 4.88 -20.00
C ALA A 130 -2.20 6.24 -19.43
N PHE A 131 -1.35 6.22 -18.40
CA PHE A 131 -0.76 7.44 -17.87
C PHE A 131 0.53 7.78 -18.59
N VAL A 132 0.65 9.02 -19.05
CA VAL A 132 1.85 9.54 -19.70
C VAL A 132 2.69 10.26 -18.66
N VAL A 133 3.97 9.90 -18.59
CA VAL A 133 4.96 10.54 -17.71
C VAL A 133 5.75 11.56 -18.53
N TYR A 134 5.99 12.73 -17.95
CA TYR A 134 6.74 13.81 -18.58
C TYR A 134 8.06 14.08 -17.85
N GLY A 135 9.06 14.55 -18.59
CA GLY A 135 10.30 15.02 -18.00
C GLY A 135 10.07 16.30 -17.19
N LYS A 136 10.72 16.44 -16.03
CA LYS A 136 10.59 17.64 -15.19
C LYS A 136 10.96 18.96 -15.89
N GLU A 137 11.86 18.88 -16.87
CA GLU A 137 12.40 20.05 -17.58
C GLU A 137 11.91 20.18 -19.02
N THR A 138 11.14 19.19 -19.51
CA THR A 138 10.66 19.17 -20.88
C THR A 138 9.21 18.73 -20.90
N ASP A 139 8.35 19.47 -21.60
CA ASP A 139 6.95 19.07 -21.85
C ASP A 139 6.84 17.91 -22.85
N THR A 140 7.85 17.05 -22.87
CA THR A 140 7.98 15.91 -23.77
C THR A 140 7.69 14.64 -23.00
N PRO A 141 6.87 13.73 -23.56
CA PRO A 141 6.59 12.44 -22.93
C PRO A 141 7.88 11.63 -22.78
N SER A 142 8.20 11.23 -21.55
CA SER A 142 9.37 10.42 -21.20
C SER A 142 9.04 8.94 -21.05
N GLY A 143 7.77 8.60 -20.82
CA GLY A 143 7.32 7.23 -20.62
C GLY A 143 5.81 7.08 -20.60
N ILE A 144 5.34 5.83 -20.66
CA ILE A 144 3.92 5.48 -20.55
C ILE A 144 3.77 4.37 -19.51
N ILE A 145 2.89 4.59 -18.54
CA ILE A 145 2.45 3.58 -17.57
C ILE A 145 1.16 2.98 -18.10
N SER A 146 1.30 1.85 -18.80
CA SER A 146 0.17 1.11 -19.35
C SER A 146 -0.62 0.38 -18.25
N PRO A 147 -1.86 -0.08 -18.52
CA PRO A 147 -2.65 -0.84 -17.57
C PRO A 147 -1.94 -2.09 -17.02
N GLN A 148 -1.03 -2.69 -17.78
CA GLN A 148 -0.26 -3.87 -17.38
C GLN A 148 0.92 -3.52 -16.47
N LEU A 149 1.47 -2.31 -16.59
CA LEU A 149 2.60 -1.85 -15.79
C LEU A 149 2.15 -1.20 -14.49
N LEU A 150 0.98 -0.56 -14.48
CA LEU A 150 0.45 0.15 -13.31
C LEU A 150 0.49 -0.69 -12.01
N PRO A 151 0.09 -1.98 -11.99
CA PRO A 151 0.14 -2.78 -10.77
C PRO A 151 1.54 -2.95 -10.18
N GLU A 152 2.59 -2.91 -11.01
CA GLU A 152 3.97 -2.95 -10.53
C GLU A 152 4.37 -1.63 -9.85
N ILE A 153 3.96 -0.50 -10.41
CA ILE A 153 4.19 0.82 -9.82
C ILE A 153 3.41 0.96 -8.49
N GLU A 154 2.14 0.57 -8.47
CA GLU A 154 1.31 0.52 -7.26
C GLU A 154 1.96 -0.36 -6.19
N SER A 155 2.44 -1.55 -6.57
CA SER A 155 3.14 -2.45 -5.66
C SER A 155 4.40 -1.83 -5.05
N VAL A 156 5.17 -1.05 -5.81
CA VAL A 156 6.35 -0.32 -5.31
C VAL A 156 5.91 0.77 -4.33
N ILE A 157 4.90 1.56 -4.68
CA ILE A 157 4.37 2.62 -3.80
C ILE A 157 3.87 2.02 -2.48
N LEU A 158 3.08 0.95 -2.52
CA LEU A 158 2.53 0.30 -1.34
C LEU A 158 3.64 -0.24 -0.42
N GLN A 159 4.66 -0.87 -1.00
CA GLN A 159 5.83 -1.33 -0.23
C GLN A 159 6.57 -0.17 0.47
N LEU A 160 6.77 0.96 -0.23
CA LEU A 160 7.37 2.17 0.34
C LEU A 160 6.49 2.84 1.42
N ASN A 161 5.23 2.44 1.57
CA ASN A 161 4.32 2.87 2.63
C ASN A 161 4.07 1.78 3.67
N ALA A 162 4.94 0.76 3.72
CA ALA A 162 4.86 -0.39 4.63
C ALA A 162 3.56 -1.21 4.49
N ILE A 163 2.94 -1.17 3.31
CA ILE A 163 1.77 -1.99 2.97
C ILE A 163 2.25 -3.13 2.10
N SER A 164 2.10 -4.35 2.60
CA SER A 164 2.34 -5.54 1.80
C SER A 164 1.20 -5.69 0.78
N PRO A 165 1.48 -5.63 -0.54
CA PRO A 165 0.54 -6.16 -1.52
C PRO A 165 0.29 -7.61 -1.14
N ASN A 166 -0.93 -8.12 -1.28
CA ASN A 166 -1.38 -9.40 -0.73
C ASN A 166 -0.73 -10.66 -1.35
N THR A 167 0.52 -10.57 -1.81
CA THR A 167 1.31 -11.61 -2.45
C THR A 167 2.47 -12.02 -1.55
N MET A 168 2.20 -12.96 -0.62
CA MET A 168 3.28 -13.84 -0.19
C MET A 168 3.49 -14.90 -1.27
N ASP A 169 4.61 -14.75 -1.99
CA ASP A 169 5.27 -15.79 -2.77
C ASP A 169 5.51 -17.03 -1.87
N THR A 170 4.86 -18.15 -2.18
CA THR A 170 4.89 -19.39 -1.38
C THR A 170 6.01 -20.35 -1.78
N SER A 171 6.97 -19.93 -2.60
CA SER A 171 7.97 -20.80 -3.22
C SER A 171 9.08 -21.34 -2.31
N HIS A 172 9.05 -21.10 -0.99
CA HIS A 172 10.08 -21.61 -0.06
C HIS A 172 9.58 -22.39 1.17
N ALA A 173 8.53 -23.20 1.03
CA ALA A 173 8.19 -24.20 2.05
C ALA A 173 8.81 -25.57 1.72
N LYS A 174 10.06 -25.81 2.16
CA LYS A 174 10.73 -27.12 2.03
C LYS A 174 10.15 -28.25 2.91
N ASN A 175 9.05 -28.03 3.65
CA ASN A 175 8.44 -29.09 4.48
C ASN A 175 6.91 -28.98 4.60
N GLN A 176 6.23 -30.12 4.46
CA GLN A 176 4.76 -30.26 4.42
C GLN A 176 4.04 -29.79 5.71
N ALA A 177 4.75 -29.80 6.84
CA ALA A 177 4.26 -29.27 8.11
C ALA A 177 4.29 -27.73 8.18
N ALA A 178 5.30 -27.10 7.59
CA ALA A 178 5.40 -25.64 7.48
C ALA A 178 4.35 -25.08 6.51
N ALA A 179 4.08 -25.79 5.41
CA ALA A 179 3.01 -25.46 4.48
C ALA A 179 1.62 -25.43 5.14
N LYS A 180 1.31 -26.41 6.01
CA LYS A 180 0.04 -26.45 6.77
C LYS A 180 -0.09 -25.35 7.83
N ILE A 181 1.03 -24.90 8.42
CA ILE A 181 1.04 -23.78 9.37
C ILE A 181 0.83 -22.45 8.63
N ILE A 182 1.47 -22.28 7.48
CA ILE A 182 1.30 -21.13 6.59
C ILE A 182 -0.14 -21.08 6.02
N GLU A 183 -0.71 -22.23 5.65
CA GLU A 183 -2.10 -22.35 5.20
C GLU A 183 -3.11 -22.02 6.33
N LYS A 184 -2.82 -22.41 7.58
CA LYS A 184 -3.59 -22.01 8.77
C LYS A 184 -3.45 -20.52 9.11
N LEU A 185 -2.29 -19.92 8.86
CA LEU A 185 -2.07 -18.48 9.05
C LEU A 185 -2.78 -17.66 7.96
N ASN A 186 -2.77 -18.14 6.71
CA ASN A 186 -3.45 -17.50 5.58
C ASN A 186 -4.97 -17.64 5.64
N SER A 187 -5.51 -18.76 6.10
CA SER A 187 -6.94 -18.92 6.36
C SER A 187 -7.42 -18.06 7.54
N ARG A 188 -6.56 -17.78 8.53
CA ARG A 188 -6.83 -16.80 9.60
C ARG A 188 -6.75 -15.34 9.13
N LYS A 189 -5.89 -15.00 8.16
CA LYS A 189 -5.84 -13.66 7.53
C LYS A 189 -7.07 -13.42 6.64
N LYS A 190 -7.40 -14.35 5.73
CA LYS A 190 -8.61 -14.29 4.89
C LYS A 190 -9.92 -14.27 5.69
N GLY A 191 -9.93 -14.88 6.88
CA GLY A 191 -11.08 -14.82 7.79
C GLY A 191 -11.20 -13.52 8.59
N ARG A 192 -10.09 -12.81 8.83
CA ARG A 192 -10.06 -11.50 9.53
C ARG A 192 -10.35 -10.32 8.60
N GLU A 193 -9.92 -10.38 7.35
CA GLU A 193 -10.17 -9.33 6.34
C GLU A 193 -11.67 -9.06 6.12
N LYS A 194 -12.54 -10.07 6.28
CA LYS A 194 -13.98 -9.90 6.07
C LYS A 194 -14.71 -9.15 7.21
N LYS A 195 -14.08 -8.89 8.37
CA LYS A 195 -14.73 -8.23 9.54
C LYS A 195 -13.82 -7.43 10.48
N ALA A 196 -12.57 -7.13 10.13
CA ALA A 196 -11.73 -6.29 10.99
C ALA A 196 -11.97 -4.81 10.68
N LYS A 197 -12.72 -4.10 11.54
CA LYS A 197 -12.47 -2.65 11.68
C LYS A 197 -10.97 -2.48 11.97
N SER A 198 -10.32 -1.55 11.27
CA SER A 198 -8.97 -1.10 11.62
C SER A 198 -8.91 -0.88 13.13
N ASP A 199 -7.96 -1.53 13.83
CA ASP A 199 -7.77 -1.27 15.25
C ASP A 199 -7.27 0.18 15.36
N PRO A 200 -8.03 1.09 15.99
CA PRO A 200 -7.63 2.49 16.07
C PRO A 200 -6.21 2.65 16.64
N LYS A 201 -5.77 1.71 17.49
CA LYS A 201 -4.42 1.72 18.10
C LYS A 201 -3.28 1.56 17.10
N LEU A 202 -3.52 0.97 15.94
CA LEU A 202 -2.52 0.75 14.88
C LEU A 202 -2.59 1.79 13.76
N GLU A 203 -3.44 2.81 13.92
CA GLU A 203 -3.49 3.92 12.97
C GLU A 203 -2.23 4.78 13.09
N LEU A 204 -1.78 5.30 11.95
CA LEU A 204 -0.55 6.07 11.84
C LEU A 204 -0.42 7.21 12.88
N PRO A 205 -1.46 8.00 13.20
CA PRO A 205 -1.37 9.02 14.26
C PRO A 205 -1.02 8.46 15.65
N ASN A 206 -1.55 7.29 16.00
CA ASN A 206 -1.24 6.64 17.27
C ASN A 206 0.18 6.07 17.29
N ILE A 207 0.65 5.55 16.15
CA ILE A 207 2.04 5.10 15.98
C ILE A 207 3.00 6.28 16.11
N ILE A 208 2.71 7.40 15.46
CA ILE A 208 3.49 8.66 15.56
C ILE A 208 3.63 9.07 17.02
N SER A 209 2.51 9.08 17.76
CA SER A 209 2.49 9.41 19.19
C SER A 209 3.36 8.44 20.01
N ALA A 210 3.20 7.13 19.80
CA ALA A 210 3.94 6.10 20.52
C ALA A 210 5.46 6.17 20.26
N VAL A 211 5.87 6.32 19.00
CA VAL A 211 7.29 6.44 18.63
C VAL A 211 7.89 7.71 19.23
N SER A 212 7.19 8.84 19.12
CA SER A 212 7.64 10.13 19.63
C SER A 212 7.77 10.19 21.16
N ALA A 213 6.98 9.41 21.88
CA ALA A 213 6.98 9.40 23.34
C ALA A 213 8.05 8.47 23.93
N CYS A 214 8.41 7.39 23.23
CA CYS A 214 9.22 6.31 23.78
C CYS A 214 10.62 6.20 23.15
N HIS A 215 10.86 6.77 21.97
CA HIS A 215 12.19 6.74 21.35
C HIS A 215 13.12 7.79 21.97
N SER A 216 14.39 7.46 22.18
CA SER A 216 15.36 8.34 22.87
C SER A 216 15.72 9.60 22.09
N SER A 217 15.67 9.55 20.75
CA SER A 217 16.10 10.65 19.87
C SER A 217 15.04 11.10 18.86
N ILE A 218 13.90 10.39 18.79
CA ILE A 218 12.79 10.74 17.89
C ILE A 218 11.67 11.25 18.77
N ASN A 219 11.18 12.43 18.45
CA ASN A 219 10.18 13.15 19.23
C ASN A 219 9.20 13.85 18.28
N ILE A 220 8.18 14.46 18.85
CA ILE A 220 7.09 15.07 18.08
C ILE A 220 7.55 16.20 17.14
N LEU A 221 8.75 16.78 17.34
CA LEU A 221 9.27 17.85 16.51
C LEU A 221 9.97 17.31 15.25
N ASN A 222 10.70 16.20 15.36
CA ASN A 222 11.53 15.67 14.28
C ASN A 222 10.93 14.45 13.57
N ILE A 223 9.92 13.78 14.14
CA ILE A 223 9.28 12.63 13.51
C ILE A 223 8.68 12.96 12.13
N TRP A 224 8.32 14.23 11.92
CA TRP A 224 7.70 14.69 10.68
C TRP A 224 8.61 14.58 9.44
N ASP A 225 9.92 14.53 9.64
CA ASP A 225 10.91 14.41 8.58
C ASP A 225 11.19 12.94 8.19
N LEU A 226 10.60 11.99 8.91
CA LEU A 226 10.71 10.57 8.59
C LEU A 226 9.67 10.17 7.53
N THR A 227 10.06 9.21 6.69
CA THR A 227 9.13 8.57 5.76
C THR A 227 8.17 7.64 6.49
N VAL A 228 7.02 7.36 5.87
CA VAL A 228 6.04 6.43 6.43
C VAL A 228 6.67 5.07 6.75
N TYR A 229 7.48 4.52 5.84
CA TYR A 229 8.15 3.25 6.08
C TYR A 229 9.08 3.30 7.29
N GLN A 230 9.88 4.37 7.43
CA GLN A 230 10.79 4.54 8.57
C GLN A 230 10.04 4.58 9.91
N VAL A 231 8.88 5.24 9.95
CA VAL A 231 8.04 5.29 11.17
C VAL A 231 7.54 3.90 11.56
N TYR A 232 7.03 3.13 10.59
CA TYR A 232 6.59 1.75 10.83
C TYR A 232 7.74 0.82 11.23
N ASP A 233 8.92 0.95 10.60
CA ASP A 233 10.12 0.19 10.96
C ASP A 233 10.53 0.49 12.40
N LEU A 234 10.64 1.76 12.78
CA LEU A 234 10.97 2.17 14.15
C LEU A 234 9.97 1.62 15.16
N PHE A 235 8.68 1.72 14.86
CA PHE A 235 7.64 1.20 15.75
C PHE A 235 7.76 -0.32 15.94
N ALA A 236 8.01 -1.07 14.87
CA ALA A 236 8.21 -2.51 14.95
C ALA A 236 9.49 -2.88 15.71
N ARG A 237 10.61 -2.14 15.52
CA ARG A 237 11.85 -2.32 16.30
C ARG A 237 11.61 -2.06 17.79
N MET A 238 10.85 -1.03 18.12
CA MET A 238 10.51 -0.71 19.51
C MET A 238 9.67 -1.80 20.17
N GLN A 239 8.69 -2.36 19.46
CA GLN A 239 7.92 -3.50 19.96
C GLN A 239 8.81 -4.71 20.20
N GLN A 240 9.68 -5.04 19.24
CA GLN A 240 10.60 -6.16 19.36
C GLN A 240 11.58 -6.00 20.52
N ASN A 241 12.14 -4.81 20.71
CA ASN A 241 13.01 -4.50 21.85
C ASN A 241 12.27 -4.63 23.18
N THR A 242 11.03 -4.14 23.25
CA THR A 242 10.19 -4.27 24.46
C THR A 242 9.96 -5.75 24.82
N VAL A 243 9.62 -6.58 23.83
CA VAL A 243 9.46 -8.03 24.02
C VAL A 243 10.79 -8.67 24.44
N PHE A 244 11.88 -8.29 23.79
CA PHE A 244 13.21 -8.81 24.09
C PHE A 244 13.66 -8.46 25.51
N ASP A 245 13.37 -7.27 26.01
CA ASP A 245 13.70 -6.87 27.38
C ASP A 245 12.89 -7.65 28.42
N VAL A 246 11.59 -7.92 28.15
CA VAL A 246 10.79 -8.83 28.99
C VAL A 246 11.41 -10.24 29.01
N LEU A 247 11.86 -10.73 27.86
CA LEU A 247 12.54 -12.03 27.76
C LEU A 247 13.87 -12.05 28.51
N LYS A 248 14.68 -10.98 28.45
CA LYS A 248 15.93 -10.85 29.24
C LYS A 248 15.65 -10.93 30.74
N ILE A 249 14.63 -10.22 31.23
CA ILE A 249 14.26 -10.23 32.66
C ILE A 249 13.86 -11.65 33.08
N SER A 250 13.06 -12.33 32.26
CA SER A 250 12.68 -13.73 32.52
C SER A 250 13.88 -14.66 32.57
N VAL A 251 14.81 -14.55 31.62
CA VAL A 251 16.06 -15.33 31.61
C VAL A 251 16.95 -15.01 32.80
N ALA A 252 17.04 -13.75 33.23
CA ALA A 252 17.82 -13.36 34.40
C ALA A 252 17.25 -13.97 35.69
N ALA A 253 15.92 -14.05 35.81
CA ALA A 253 15.25 -14.60 36.98
C ALA A 253 15.25 -16.15 37.02
N TRP A 254 15.09 -16.81 35.87
CA TRP A 254 14.79 -18.25 35.81
C TRP A 254 15.82 -19.09 35.02
N GLY A 255 16.79 -18.43 34.38
CA GLY A 255 17.77 -19.04 33.48
C GLY A 255 17.20 -19.42 32.10
N ASN A 256 18.06 -19.57 31.09
CA ASN A 256 17.67 -19.95 29.72
C ASN A 256 17.72 -21.48 29.50
N LYS A 257 17.20 -22.28 30.44
CA LYS A 257 17.35 -23.74 30.40
C LYS A 257 16.68 -24.41 29.19
N ASP A 258 15.68 -23.76 28.61
CA ASP A 258 14.90 -24.28 27.48
C ASP A 258 15.32 -23.67 26.12
N ASN A 259 16.39 -22.87 26.04
CA ASN A 259 16.75 -22.08 24.85
C ASN A 259 15.56 -21.26 24.27
N LYS A 260 14.69 -20.76 25.14
CA LYS A 260 13.48 -20.00 24.76
C LYS A 260 13.78 -18.60 24.23
N VAL A 261 14.97 -18.08 24.52
CA VAL A 261 15.41 -16.76 24.05
C VAL A 261 16.49 -16.94 23.01
N ASP A 262 16.18 -16.50 21.79
CA ASP A 262 17.13 -16.35 20.73
C ASP A 262 17.67 -14.91 20.73
N PHE A 263 18.93 -14.78 21.15
CA PHE A 263 19.63 -13.49 21.22
C PHE A 263 20.02 -12.95 19.86
N THR A 264 19.69 -13.63 18.75
CA THR A 264 19.85 -13.10 17.40
C THR A 264 18.65 -12.29 16.91
N GLN A 265 17.50 -12.43 17.60
CA GLN A 265 16.26 -11.77 17.20
C GLN A 265 16.40 -10.26 17.02
N TRP A 266 17.22 -9.58 17.84
CA TRP A 266 17.36 -8.11 17.77
C TRP A 266 17.94 -7.58 16.44
N PHE A 267 18.57 -8.42 15.61
CA PHE A 267 19.03 -8.04 14.27
C PHE A 267 18.22 -8.66 13.13
N ASP A 268 17.14 -9.38 13.41
CA ASP A 268 16.24 -9.87 12.37
C ASP A 268 15.59 -8.69 11.65
N CYS A 269 15.61 -8.71 10.31
CA CYS A 269 14.93 -7.71 9.52
C CYS A 269 13.42 -7.77 9.77
N ILE A 270 12.82 -6.61 10.02
CA ILE A 270 11.37 -6.47 10.05
C ILE A 270 10.88 -6.59 8.61
N LYS A 271 10.38 -7.79 8.26
CA LYS A 271 9.75 -8.03 6.97
C LYS A 271 8.28 -7.61 7.08
N PRO A 272 7.78 -6.72 6.19
CA PRO A 272 6.35 -6.45 6.10
C PRO A 272 5.57 -7.69 5.61
#